data_AF-A0A6J6RR04-F1
#
_entry.id   AF-A0A6J6RR04-F1
#
_cell.length_a   1.000
_cell.length_b   1.000
_cell.length_c   1.000
_cell.angle_alpha   90.00
_cell.angle_beta   90.00
_cell.angle_gamma   90.00
#
_symmetry.space_group_name_H-M   'P 1'
#
loop_
_entity.id
_entity.type
_entity.pdbx_description
1 polymer ?
#
loop_
_entity_poly.entity_id
_entity_poly.type
_entity_poly.pdbx_seq_one_letter_code
_entity_poly.pdbx_strand_id
1 'polypeptide(L)'
;MAFTIPEGLHEDMYPLAWMIGTWGGTGRGEYPTIEPFLFEQEITFGHDGRPFMTYSSKSWIIDENNVRIRPGGSEVGFWRPKPNKVIEMVISHNTGITEGWVGVHDGPKIQLAMDQGYSTPTAKIVTAGHRLYGLVDGQLFTSYDMAAEGQTLQAHIWSSLERQPSE
;
A
#
# COMPACT_ATOMS: atom_id res chain seq x y z
N MET A 1 7.71 -9.77 18.20
CA MET A 1 6.55 -9.79 19.11
C MET A 1 5.42 -10.55 18.44
N ALA A 2 4.70 -11.40 19.18
CA ALA A 2 3.51 -12.06 18.65
C ALA A 2 2.41 -11.01 18.44
N PHE A 3 1.75 -11.05 17.29
CA PHE A 3 0.64 -10.18 16.95
C PHE A 3 -0.58 -10.48 17.85
N THR A 4 -1.22 -9.44 18.38
CA THR A 4 -2.48 -9.54 19.14
C THR A 4 -3.59 -8.83 18.37
N ILE A 5 -4.79 -9.43 18.35
CA ILE A 5 -5.96 -8.81 17.72
C ILE A 5 -6.27 -7.50 18.48
N PRO A 6 -6.34 -6.35 17.78
CA PRO A 6 -6.73 -5.08 18.40
C PRO A 6 -8.09 -5.16 19.07
N GLU A 7 -8.22 -4.51 20.23
CA GLU A 7 -9.50 -4.41 20.92
C GLU A 7 -10.53 -3.67 20.04
N GLY A 8 -11.76 -4.16 20.00
CA GLY A 8 -12.84 -3.54 19.21
C GLY A 8 -12.69 -3.72 17.70
N LEU A 9 -11.78 -4.56 17.22
CA LEU A 9 -11.71 -4.92 15.80
C LEU A 9 -12.94 -5.76 15.40
N HIS A 10 -13.61 -5.37 14.32
CA HIS A 10 -14.74 -6.12 13.76
C HIS A 10 -14.30 -7.52 13.31
N GLU A 11 -15.15 -8.53 13.45
CA GLU A 11 -14.81 -9.93 13.11
C GLU A 11 -14.41 -10.13 11.65
N ASP A 12 -15.10 -9.48 10.71
CA ASP A 12 -14.74 -9.46 9.29
C ASP A 12 -13.31 -8.97 9.01
N MET A 13 -12.71 -8.21 9.93
CA MET A 13 -11.36 -7.68 9.81
C MET A 13 -10.28 -8.60 10.36
N TYR A 14 -10.63 -9.71 11.04
CA TYR A 14 -9.66 -10.64 11.63
C TYR A 14 -8.60 -11.16 10.64
N PRO A 15 -8.94 -11.49 9.37
CA PRO A 15 -7.93 -11.91 8.40
C PRO A 15 -6.88 -10.84 8.06
N LEU A 16 -7.21 -9.56 8.30
CA LEU A 16 -6.35 -8.40 8.04
C LEU A 16 -5.74 -7.82 9.30
N ALA A 17 -6.03 -8.40 10.46
CA ALA A 17 -5.66 -7.83 11.74
C ALA A 17 -4.13 -7.62 11.85
N TRP A 18 -3.34 -8.50 11.23
CA TRP A 18 -1.88 -8.41 11.19
C TRP A 18 -1.34 -7.12 10.56
N MET A 19 -2.13 -6.44 9.72
CA MET A 19 -1.75 -5.17 9.10
C MET A 19 -1.96 -3.97 10.02
N ILE A 20 -2.87 -4.05 10.99
CA ILE A 20 -3.26 -2.91 11.84
C ILE A 20 -2.04 -2.34 12.57
N GLY A 21 -1.92 -1.01 12.58
CA GLY A 21 -0.83 -0.25 13.18
C GLY A 21 -0.05 0.58 12.15
N THR A 22 1.05 1.16 12.61
CA THR A 22 1.97 1.96 11.79
C THR A 22 3.20 1.14 11.42
N TRP A 23 3.63 1.29 10.17
CA TRP A 23 4.77 0.62 9.56
C TRP A 23 5.67 1.68 8.93
N GLY A 24 6.97 1.54 9.09
CA GLY A 24 7.95 2.51 8.63
C GLY A 24 9.21 1.81 8.13
N GLY A 25 9.79 2.30 7.06
CA GLY A 25 10.99 1.73 6.48
C GLY A 25 11.34 2.38 5.15
N THR A 26 12.08 1.65 4.33
CA THR A 26 12.56 2.15 3.05
C THR A 26 12.17 1.23 1.90
N GLY A 27 12.23 1.79 0.70
CA GLY A 27 11.95 1.10 -0.53
C GLY A 27 12.74 1.67 -1.69
N ARG A 28 12.58 1.00 -2.83
CA ARG A 28 13.20 1.37 -4.09
C ARG A 28 12.12 1.46 -5.15
N GLY A 29 12.27 2.44 -6.03
CA GLY A 29 11.47 2.58 -7.21
C GLY A 29 12.30 2.67 -8.46
N GLU A 30 11.78 2.10 -9.55
CA GLU A 30 12.33 2.22 -10.89
C GLU A 30 11.20 2.06 -11.90
N TYR A 31 11.38 2.65 -13.09
CA TYR A 31 10.44 2.49 -14.18
C TYR A 31 11.13 2.94 -15.48
N PRO A 32 10.80 2.41 -16.67
CA PRO A 32 11.53 2.73 -17.90
C PRO A 32 11.60 4.22 -18.28
N THR A 33 10.69 5.04 -17.75
CA THR A 33 10.56 6.47 -18.07
C THR A 33 11.12 7.41 -17.00
N ILE A 34 11.72 6.87 -15.92
CA ILE A 34 12.30 7.65 -14.82
C ILE A 34 13.61 7.02 -14.34
N GLU A 35 14.47 7.82 -13.70
CA GLU A 35 15.65 7.28 -13.02
C GLU A 35 15.25 6.49 -11.76
N PRO A 36 15.97 5.41 -11.43
CA PRO A 36 15.78 4.71 -10.17
C PRO A 36 15.96 5.64 -8.97
N PHE A 37 15.16 5.41 -7.93
CA PHE A 37 15.15 6.24 -6.73
C PHE A 37 14.97 5.40 -5.45
N LEU A 38 15.43 5.95 -4.33
CA LEU A 38 15.18 5.43 -3.00
C LEU A 38 14.10 6.28 -2.33
N PHE A 39 13.31 5.64 -1.48
CA PHE A 39 12.32 6.36 -0.69
C PHE A 39 12.22 5.79 0.73
N GLU A 40 11.88 6.66 1.66
CA GLU A 40 11.33 6.29 2.96
C GLU A 40 9.81 6.26 2.86
N GLN A 41 9.16 5.34 3.55
CA GLN A 41 7.71 5.19 3.55
C GLN A 41 7.18 4.92 4.95
N GLU A 42 6.06 5.56 5.26
CA GLU A 42 5.25 5.29 6.43
C GLU A 42 3.84 4.89 5.97
N ILE A 43 3.34 3.77 6.50
CA ILE A 43 1.99 3.27 6.24
C ILE A 43 1.26 3.09 7.56
N THR A 44 0.05 3.62 7.67
CA THR A 44 -0.85 3.40 8.79
C THR A 44 -2.10 2.67 8.33
N PHE A 45 -2.38 1.57 9.02
CA PHE A 45 -3.64 0.84 8.92
C PHE A 45 -4.42 1.00 10.22
N GLY A 46 -5.61 1.59 10.16
CA GLY A 46 -6.47 1.82 11.32
C GLY A 46 -7.83 1.15 11.21
N HIS A 47 -8.62 1.21 12.28
CA HIS A 47 -10.00 0.78 12.31
C HIS A 47 -10.81 1.65 13.28
N ASP A 48 -12.14 1.65 13.10
CA ASP A 48 -13.08 2.29 14.02
C ASP A 48 -14.19 1.34 14.51
N GLY A 49 -13.95 0.03 14.37
CA GLY A 49 -14.85 -1.04 14.81
C GLY A 49 -15.89 -1.47 13.77
N ARG A 50 -15.90 -0.84 12.58
CA ARG A 50 -16.72 -1.25 11.44
C ARG A 50 -15.95 -2.20 10.50
N PRO A 51 -16.62 -2.89 9.55
CA PRO A 51 -15.99 -3.88 8.67
C PRO A 51 -15.19 -3.23 7.51
N PHE A 52 -14.25 -2.37 7.85
CA PHE A 52 -13.25 -1.82 6.94
C PHE A 52 -11.99 -1.38 7.70
N MET A 53 -10.87 -1.28 6.98
CA MET A 53 -9.62 -0.70 7.45
C MET A 53 -9.47 0.70 6.87
N THR A 54 -9.05 1.68 7.67
CA THR A 54 -8.51 2.93 7.14
C THR A 54 -7.08 2.71 6.69
N TYR A 55 -6.67 3.41 5.64
CA TYR A 55 -5.35 3.30 5.05
C TYR A 55 -4.78 4.68 4.73
N SER A 56 -3.53 4.90 5.09
CA SER A 56 -2.75 6.08 4.74
C SER A 56 -1.30 5.66 4.49
N SER A 57 -0.74 6.04 3.35
CA SER A 57 0.68 5.87 3.02
C SER A 57 1.27 7.21 2.62
N LYS A 58 2.42 7.54 3.18
CA LYS A 58 3.23 8.72 2.84
C LYS A 58 4.65 8.27 2.55
N SER A 59 5.28 8.87 1.54
CA SER A 59 6.68 8.61 1.26
C SER A 59 7.48 9.90 1.09
N TRP A 60 8.80 9.76 1.22
CA TRP A 60 9.78 10.81 1.01
C TRP A 60 10.91 10.25 0.16
N ILE A 61 11.35 10.99 -0.85
CA ILE A 61 12.54 10.63 -1.61
C ILE A 61 13.75 10.88 -0.73
N ILE A 62 14.64 9.88 -0.67
CA ILE A 62 15.87 9.93 0.14
C ILE A 62 17.10 9.81 -0.74
N ASP A 63 18.23 10.31 -0.25
CA ASP A 63 19.55 10.09 -0.87
C ASP A 63 20.17 8.76 -0.41
N GLU A 64 21.39 8.48 -0.87
CA GLU A 64 22.15 7.27 -0.51
C GLU A 64 22.51 7.20 0.99
N ASN A 65 22.41 8.31 1.73
CA ASN A 65 22.66 8.39 3.16
C ASN A 65 21.36 8.34 4.00
N ASN A 66 20.23 7.99 3.38
CA ASN A 66 18.89 7.99 3.99
C ASN A 66 18.40 9.37 4.47
N VAL A 67 18.87 10.46 3.85
CA VAL A 67 18.41 11.81 4.16
C VAL A 67 17.23 12.16 3.26
N ARG A 68 16.10 12.58 3.86
CA ARG A 68 14.92 13.06 3.13
C ARG A 68 15.24 14.31 2.30
N ILE A 69 15.11 14.19 0.98
CA ILE A 69 15.33 15.27 0.02
C ILE A 69 14.04 16.05 -0.22
N ARG A 70 12.92 15.34 -0.40
CA ARG A 70 11.59 15.93 -0.67
C ARG A 70 10.45 14.95 -0.42
N PRO A 71 9.20 15.41 -0.27
CA PRO A 71 8.03 14.54 -0.28
C PRO A 71 7.92 13.71 -1.58
N GLY A 72 7.42 12.49 -1.43
CA GLY A 72 7.14 11.53 -2.49
C GLY A 72 5.64 11.39 -2.73
N GLY A 73 5.22 10.16 -3.04
CA GLY A 73 3.81 9.81 -3.22
C GLY A 73 3.05 9.82 -1.90
N SER A 74 1.75 10.09 -1.96
CA SER A 74 0.87 9.91 -0.83
C SER A 74 -0.47 9.39 -1.29
N GLU A 75 -0.98 8.39 -0.59
CA GLU A 75 -2.27 7.77 -0.89
C GLU A 75 -3.04 7.49 0.40
N VAL A 76 -4.35 7.61 0.32
CA VAL A 76 -5.27 7.35 1.44
C VAL A 76 -6.49 6.61 0.93
N GLY A 77 -7.12 5.82 1.80
CA GLY A 77 -8.32 5.09 1.40
C GLY A 77 -8.82 4.08 2.41
N PHE A 78 -9.54 3.08 1.89
CA PHE A 78 -10.19 2.05 2.69
C PHE A 78 -10.00 0.67 2.10
N TRP A 79 -9.80 -0.31 2.98
CA TRP A 79 -9.77 -1.73 2.66
C TRP A 79 -11.02 -2.40 3.20
N ARG A 80 -11.63 -3.27 2.43
CA ARG A 80 -12.91 -3.90 2.74
C ARG A 80 -12.79 -5.40 2.51
N PRO A 81 -12.60 -6.21 3.57
CA PRO A 81 -12.68 -7.65 3.43
C PRO A 81 -14.11 -8.06 3.07
N LYS A 82 -14.21 -9.15 2.32
CA LYS A 82 -15.45 -9.74 1.81
C LYS A 82 -15.42 -11.26 2.01
N PRO A 83 -16.58 -11.93 1.94
CA PRO A 83 -16.62 -13.39 1.91
C PRO A 83 -15.71 -13.98 0.82
N ASN A 84 -15.35 -15.26 0.98
CA ASN A 84 -14.51 -16.00 0.02
C ASN A 84 -13.10 -15.43 -0.15
N LYS A 85 -12.52 -14.90 0.92
CA LYS A 85 -11.16 -14.32 0.97
C LYS A 85 -10.96 -13.08 0.09
N VAL A 86 -12.04 -12.47 -0.39
CA VAL A 86 -11.96 -11.31 -1.29
C VAL A 86 -11.65 -10.04 -0.51
N ILE A 87 -10.86 -9.15 -1.12
CA ILE A 87 -10.55 -7.82 -0.59
C ILE A 87 -10.84 -6.80 -1.69
N GLU A 88 -11.57 -5.76 -1.32
CA GLU A 88 -11.68 -4.54 -2.11
C GLU A 88 -10.84 -3.45 -1.45
N MET A 89 -10.14 -2.64 -2.25
CA MET A 89 -9.46 -1.45 -1.78
C MET A 89 -9.82 -0.26 -2.66
N VAL A 90 -10.15 0.87 -2.04
CA VAL A 90 -10.41 2.14 -2.72
C VAL A 90 -9.45 3.18 -2.20
N ILE A 91 -8.68 3.81 -3.08
CA ILE A 91 -7.65 4.79 -2.70
C ILE A 91 -7.69 6.03 -3.57
N SER A 92 -7.17 7.12 -3.02
CA SER A 92 -6.92 8.38 -3.72
C SER A 92 -5.49 8.82 -3.49
N HIS A 93 -4.88 9.32 -4.55
CA HIS A 93 -3.49 9.75 -4.61
C HIS A 93 -3.38 11.27 -4.63
N ASN A 94 -2.31 11.81 -4.04
CA ASN A 94 -1.98 13.23 -4.12
C ASN A 94 -1.71 13.73 -5.57
N THR A 95 -1.50 12.82 -6.51
CA THR A 95 -1.27 13.08 -7.94
C THR A 95 -2.55 13.27 -8.76
N GLY A 96 -3.73 13.20 -8.14
CA GLY A 96 -5.02 13.37 -8.83
C GLY A 96 -5.56 12.08 -9.45
N ILE A 97 -5.21 10.93 -8.90
CA ILE A 97 -5.67 9.61 -9.32
C ILE A 97 -6.50 9.00 -8.19
N THR A 98 -7.62 8.34 -8.50
CA THR A 98 -8.33 7.46 -7.57
C THR A 98 -8.53 6.09 -8.21
N GLU A 99 -8.40 5.03 -7.43
CA GLU A 99 -8.33 3.66 -7.93
C GLU A 99 -9.15 2.73 -7.04
N GLY A 100 -9.87 1.83 -7.70
CA GLY A 100 -10.48 0.64 -7.13
C GLY A 100 -9.63 -0.59 -7.44
N TRP A 101 -9.46 -1.43 -6.43
CA TRP A 101 -8.63 -2.62 -6.45
C TRP A 101 -9.43 -3.80 -5.91
N VAL A 102 -9.24 -4.97 -6.51
CA VAL A 102 -9.88 -6.21 -6.08
C VAL A 102 -8.83 -7.30 -6.01
N GLY A 103 -8.95 -8.17 -5.01
CA GLY A 103 -7.97 -9.22 -4.81
C GLY A 103 -8.35 -10.23 -3.75
N VAL A 104 -7.34 -10.95 -3.28
CA VAL A 104 -7.52 -12.03 -2.31
C VAL A 104 -6.46 -12.00 -1.23
N HIS A 105 -6.82 -12.49 -0.04
CA HIS A 105 -5.85 -12.82 1.00
C HIS A 105 -5.64 -14.32 1.13
N ASP A 106 -4.44 -14.71 1.57
CA ASP A 106 -4.15 -16.07 2.01
C ASP A 106 -3.11 -16.03 3.14
N GLY A 107 -3.58 -16.30 4.37
CA GLY A 107 -2.78 -16.01 5.56
C GLY A 107 -2.31 -14.54 5.58
N PRO A 108 -1.04 -14.26 5.93
CA PRO A 108 -0.51 -12.92 5.96
C PRO A 108 0.06 -12.46 4.60
N LYS A 109 -0.66 -12.76 3.51
CA LYS A 109 -0.34 -12.36 2.14
C LYS A 109 -1.60 -11.83 1.47
N ILE A 110 -1.48 -10.72 0.75
CA ILE A 110 -2.56 -10.11 -0.03
C ILE A 110 -2.06 -9.80 -1.43
N GLN A 111 -2.84 -10.17 -2.44
CA GLN A 111 -2.62 -9.83 -3.84
C GLN A 111 -3.83 -9.06 -4.35
N LEU A 112 -3.60 -7.90 -4.95
CA LEU A 112 -4.62 -7.03 -5.51
C LEU A 112 -4.29 -6.74 -6.97
N ALA A 113 -5.33 -6.66 -7.80
CA ALA A 113 -5.26 -6.12 -9.15
C ALA A 113 -6.12 -4.86 -9.23
N MET A 114 -5.65 -3.88 -10.00
CA MET A 114 -6.43 -2.69 -10.31
C MET A 114 -7.65 -3.09 -11.14
N ASP A 115 -8.84 -2.69 -10.69
CA ASP A 115 -10.10 -2.93 -11.37
C ASP A 115 -10.49 -1.72 -12.23
N GLN A 116 -10.49 -0.54 -11.61
CA GLN A 116 -10.83 0.71 -12.29
C GLN A 116 -10.12 1.89 -11.65
N GLY A 117 -9.89 2.95 -12.42
CA GLY A 117 -9.40 4.21 -11.88
C GLY A 117 -9.98 5.43 -12.60
N TYR A 118 -9.82 6.58 -11.96
CA TYR A 118 -10.09 7.89 -12.53
C TYR A 118 -8.87 8.78 -12.33
N SER A 119 -8.47 9.44 -13.41
CA SER A 119 -7.42 10.47 -13.43
C SER A 119 -8.06 11.83 -13.66
N THR A 120 -7.67 12.83 -12.87
CA THR A 120 -8.00 14.23 -13.18
C THR A 120 -7.36 14.65 -14.50
N PRO A 121 -7.82 15.73 -15.16
CA PRO A 121 -7.35 16.12 -16.50
C PRO A 121 -5.83 16.35 -16.64
N THR A 122 -5.13 16.62 -15.53
CA THR A 122 -3.69 16.87 -15.50
C THR A 122 -2.88 15.69 -14.95
N ALA A 123 -3.55 14.64 -14.47
CA ALA A 123 -2.88 13.47 -13.90
C ALA A 123 -2.36 12.56 -15.01
N LYS A 124 -1.25 11.88 -14.71
CA LYS A 124 -0.81 10.74 -15.53
C LYS A 124 -1.85 9.63 -15.44
N ILE A 125 -1.92 8.81 -16.48
CA ILE A 125 -2.89 7.71 -16.57
C ILE A 125 -2.18 6.41 -16.24
N VAL A 126 -2.65 5.76 -15.18
CA VAL A 126 -2.34 4.36 -14.86
C VAL A 126 -3.44 3.50 -15.48
N THR A 127 -3.06 2.48 -16.25
CA THR A 127 -3.99 1.63 -17.00
C THR A 127 -4.15 0.24 -16.39
N ALA A 128 -3.16 -0.21 -15.61
CA ALA A 128 -3.23 -1.45 -14.85
C ALA A 128 -2.23 -1.41 -13.69
N GLY A 129 -2.47 -2.24 -12.68
CA GLY A 129 -1.53 -2.40 -11.60
C GLY A 129 -1.75 -3.69 -10.82
N HIS A 130 -0.69 -4.21 -10.22
CA HIS A 130 -0.74 -5.30 -9.24
C HIS A 130 -0.05 -4.86 -7.95
N ARG A 131 -0.67 -5.13 -6.81
CA ARG A 131 -0.06 -4.89 -5.49
C ARG A 131 0.06 -6.19 -4.72
N LEU A 132 1.21 -6.36 -4.06
CA LEU A 132 1.46 -7.45 -3.13
C LEU A 132 1.77 -6.86 -1.75
N TYR A 133 1.16 -7.42 -0.72
CA TYR A 133 1.49 -7.15 0.68
C TYR A 133 1.77 -8.49 1.37
N GLY A 134 2.83 -8.57 2.16
CA GLY A 134 3.19 -9.80 2.86
C GLY A 134 3.88 -9.53 4.20
N LEU A 135 3.55 -10.31 5.22
CA LEU A 135 4.30 -10.31 6.48
C LEU A 135 5.40 -11.38 6.42
N VAL A 136 6.66 -10.95 6.49
CA VAL A 136 7.82 -11.85 6.51
C VAL A 136 8.76 -11.40 7.63
N ASP A 137 9.14 -12.31 8.51
CA ASP A 137 10.01 -12.02 9.68
C ASP A 137 9.57 -10.81 10.53
N GLY A 138 8.25 -10.58 10.61
CA GLY A 138 7.66 -9.47 11.35
C GLY A 138 7.69 -8.12 10.64
N GLN A 139 8.18 -8.07 9.39
CA GLN A 139 8.19 -6.89 8.53
C GLN A 139 7.09 -6.96 7.48
N LEU A 140 6.49 -5.82 7.18
CA LEU A 140 5.56 -5.65 6.08
C LEU A 140 6.35 -5.39 4.79
N PHE A 141 6.30 -6.34 3.87
CA PHE A 141 6.78 -6.19 2.51
C PHE A 141 5.66 -5.68 1.62
N THR A 142 5.96 -4.70 0.78
CA THR A 142 5.04 -4.21 -0.25
C THR A 142 5.69 -4.24 -1.63
N SER A 143 4.92 -4.53 -2.66
CA SER A 143 5.30 -4.27 -4.05
C SER A 143 4.13 -3.72 -4.84
N TYR A 144 4.44 -2.92 -5.84
CA TYR A 144 3.49 -2.38 -6.80
C TYR A 144 4.10 -2.44 -8.19
N ASP A 145 3.42 -3.18 -9.06
CA ASP A 145 3.68 -3.23 -10.50
C ASP A 145 2.67 -2.31 -11.18
N MET A 146 3.11 -1.55 -12.18
CA MET A 146 2.33 -0.51 -12.83
C MET A 146 2.41 -0.64 -14.35
N ALA A 147 1.28 -0.41 -15.03
CA ALA A 147 1.23 -0.09 -16.44
C ALA A 147 0.78 1.37 -16.59
N ALA A 148 1.65 2.19 -17.17
CA ALA A 148 1.46 3.63 -17.32
C ALA A 148 2.46 4.18 -18.35
N GLU A 149 2.17 5.36 -18.90
CA GLU A 149 3.09 6.09 -19.79
C GLU A 149 3.55 5.24 -21.01
N GLY A 150 2.63 4.48 -21.59
CA GLY A 150 2.88 3.61 -22.76
C GLY A 150 3.63 2.31 -22.45
N GLN A 151 3.97 2.05 -21.19
CA GLN A 151 4.63 0.82 -20.76
C GLN A 151 3.62 -0.25 -20.36
N THR A 152 3.98 -1.51 -20.60
CA THR A 152 3.22 -2.66 -20.10
C THR A 152 3.47 -2.90 -18.61
N LEU A 153 2.60 -3.68 -17.97
CA LEU A 153 2.64 -3.97 -16.54
C LEU A 153 4.00 -4.56 -16.13
N GLN A 154 4.69 -3.86 -15.23
CA GLN A 154 6.01 -4.25 -14.73
C GLN A 154 6.28 -3.62 -13.37
N ALA A 155 7.35 -4.10 -12.71
CA ALA A 155 7.78 -3.59 -11.41
C ALA A 155 7.91 -2.05 -11.41
N HIS A 156 7.37 -1.43 -10.37
CA HIS A 156 7.51 0.01 -10.16
C HIS A 156 8.15 0.35 -8.82
N ILE A 157 7.58 -0.12 -7.71
CA ILE A 157 8.12 0.13 -6.37
C ILE A 157 7.99 -1.09 -5.47
N TRP A 158 8.89 -1.20 -4.49
CA TRP A 158 8.80 -2.17 -3.41
C TRP A 158 9.47 -1.64 -2.14
N SER A 159 9.02 -2.11 -0.98
CA SER A 159 9.54 -1.69 0.33
C SER A 159 9.52 -2.81 1.36
N SER A 160 10.37 -2.66 2.38
CA SER A 160 10.36 -3.46 3.61
C SER A 160 10.17 -2.53 4.79
N LEU A 161 9.11 -2.75 5.56
CA LEU A 161 8.66 -1.82 6.59
C LEU A 161 8.59 -2.53 7.93
N GLU A 162 9.26 -1.96 8.93
CA GLU A 162 9.19 -2.42 10.30
C GLU A 162 7.98 -1.83 10.99
N ARG A 163 7.38 -2.61 11.89
CA ARG A 163 6.30 -2.11 12.74
C ARG A 163 6.85 -1.03 13.67
N GLN A 164 6.17 0.12 13.67
CA GLN A 164 6.52 1.23 14.54
C GLN A 164 5.88 1.05 15.93
N PRO A 165 6.51 1.54 17.00
CA PRO A 165 5.89 1.60 18.32
C PRO A 165 4.56 2.37 18.26
N SER A 166 3.55 1.90 19.00
CA SER A 166 2.35 2.70 19.25
C SER A 166 2.74 3.90 20.11
N GLU A 167 2.37 5.11 19.69
CA GLU A 167 2.42 6.31 20.55
C GLU A 167 1.51 6.18 21.78
#